data_AF-A0A4P7XDB3-F1
#
_entry.id   AF-A0A4P7XDB3-F1
#
_cell.length_a   1.000
_cell.length_b   1.000
_cell.length_c   1.000
_cell.angle_alpha   90.00
_cell.angle_beta   90.00
_cell.angle_gamma   90.00
#
_symmetry.space_group_name_H-M   'P 1'
#
loop_
_entity.id
_entity.type
_entity.pdbx_description
1 polymer ?
#
loop_
_entity_poly.entity_id
_entity_poly.type
_entity_poly.pdbx_seq_one_letter_code
_entity_poly.pdbx_strand_id
1 'polypeptide(L)'
;MKYVVIAIVTIVIVAALTVLYKVMPHRELGSKRPKFSLFPKYRNKVPVPESDDHIEKVMSSLGFEKKKDRGGLSEYSRGFIAGDISIKLAKVKVIFYQSSEGKLPYTVEAAWIAAFDTGDHWKFAKELGDKLENA
;
A
#
# COMPACT_ATOMS: atom_id res chain seq x y z
N MET A 1 -11.62 -32.40 -20.00
CA MET A 1 -11.20 -32.80 -18.63
C MET A 1 -9.92 -32.09 -18.18
N LYS A 2 -8.79 -32.18 -18.90
CA LYS A 2 -7.52 -31.52 -18.53
C LYS A 2 -7.63 -30.01 -18.25
N TYR A 3 -8.33 -29.26 -19.10
CA TYR A 3 -8.54 -27.81 -18.91
C TYR A 3 -9.38 -27.46 -17.67
N VAL A 4 -10.34 -28.32 -17.30
CA VAL A 4 -11.15 -28.14 -16.09
C VAL A 4 -10.30 -28.34 -14.85
N VAL A 5 -9.43 -29.36 -14.84
CA VAL A 5 -8.48 -29.59 -13.74
C VAL A 5 -7.50 -28.42 -13.60
N ILE A 6 -6.96 -27.91 -14.71
CA ILE A 6 -6.07 -26.74 -14.70
C ILE A 6 -6.80 -25.52 -14.12
N ALA A 7 -8.03 -25.24 -14.58
CA ALA A 7 -8.81 -24.10 -14.09
C ALA A 7 -9.07 -24.18 -12.57
N ILE A 8 -9.46 -25.36 -12.07
CA ILE A 8 -9.69 -25.57 -10.63
C ILE A 8 -8.40 -25.33 -9.84
N VAL A 9 -7.27 -25.91 -10.29
CA VAL A 9 -5.97 -25.75 -9.62
C VAL A 9 -5.54 -24.29 -9.61
N THR A 10 -5.72 -23.55 -10.72
CA THR A 10 -5.42 -22.12 -10.79
C THR A 10 -6.24 -21.31 -9.78
N ILE A 11 -7.55 -21.58 -9.67
CA ILE A 11 -8.43 -20.89 -8.71
C ILE A 11 -7.96 -21.16 -7.28
N VAL A 12 -7.64 -22.41 -6.95
CA VAL A 12 -7.14 -22.80 -5.61
C VAL A 12 -5.83 -22.09 -5.28
N ILE A 13 -4.89 -22.01 -6.23
CA ILE A 13 -3.61 -21.32 -6.04
C ILE A 13 -3.83 -19.82 -5.83
N VAL A 14 -4.68 -19.17 -6.64
CA VAL A 14 -4.98 -17.74 -6.49
C VAL A 14 -5.64 -17.47 -5.14
N ALA A 15 -6.57 -18.32 -4.70
CA ALA A 15 -7.20 -18.21 -3.39
C ALA A 15 -6.16 -18.36 -2.26
N ALA A 16 -5.27 -19.35 -2.33
CA ALA A 16 -4.20 -19.56 -1.35
C ALA A 16 -3.24 -18.36 -1.28
N LEU A 17 -2.78 -17.84 -2.42
CA LEU A 17 -1.93 -16.64 -2.48
C LEU A 17 -2.63 -15.41 -1.91
N THR A 18 -3.93 -15.27 -2.16
CA THR A 18 -4.74 -14.17 -1.63
C THR A 18 -4.83 -14.23 -0.10
N VAL A 19 -5.10 -15.42 0.44
CA VAL A 19 -5.16 -15.62 1.89
C VAL A 19 -3.79 -15.34 2.52
N LEU A 20 -2.72 -15.92 1.97
CA LEU A 20 -1.35 -15.70 2.42
C LEU A 20 -0.97 -14.21 2.42
N TYR A 21 -1.30 -13.49 1.35
CA TYR A 21 -1.05 -12.05 1.25
C TYR A 21 -1.80 -11.23 2.32
N LYS A 22 -3.06 -11.58 2.58
CA LYS A 22 -3.88 -10.90 3.60
C LYS A 22 -3.34 -11.11 5.01
N VAL A 23 -2.96 -12.34 5.36
CA VAL A 23 -2.48 -12.66 6.72
C VAL A 23 -1.04 -12.27 6.97
N MET A 24 -0.21 -12.12 5.92
CA MET A 24 1.19 -11.74 6.08
C MET A 24 1.29 -10.34 6.71
N PRO A 25 2.13 -10.17 7.75
CA PRO A 25 2.30 -8.88 8.41
C PRO A 25 2.95 -7.85 7.49
N HIS A 26 2.64 -6.59 7.73
CA HIS A 26 3.35 -5.47 7.10
C HIS A 26 4.78 -5.40 7.64
N ARG A 27 5.75 -5.25 6.74
CA ARG A 27 7.14 -5.04 7.11
C ARG A 27 7.35 -3.57 7.46
N GLU A 28 8.11 -3.28 8.50
CA GLU A 28 8.54 -1.90 8.75
C GLU A 28 9.37 -1.41 7.56
N LEU A 29 9.20 -0.12 7.24
CA LEU A 29 9.95 0.53 6.17
C LEU A 29 11.42 0.67 6.57
N GLY A 30 12.23 -0.32 6.18
CA GLY A 30 13.67 -0.30 6.44
C GLY A 30 14.40 0.81 5.67
N SER A 31 15.62 1.14 6.11
CA SER A 31 16.44 2.20 5.52
C SER A 31 16.95 1.91 4.10
N LYS A 32 16.95 0.64 3.68
CA LYS A 32 17.46 0.20 2.38
C LYS A 32 16.35 -0.39 1.52
N ARG A 33 16.30 0.04 0.25
CA ARG A 33 15.43 -0.54 -0.77
C ARG A 33 15.77 -2.03 -0.98
N PRO A 34 14.80 -2.95 -0.88
CA PRO A 34 15.04 -4.34 -1.24
C PRO A 34 15.18 -4.48 -2.75
N LYS A 35 16.11 -5.34 -3.19
CA LYS A 35 16.24 -5.69 -4.62
C LYS A 35 15.03 -6.48 -5.13
N PHE A 36 14.41 -7.26 -4.23
CA PHE A 36 13.25 -8.08 -4.49
C PHE A 36 12.44 -8.23 -3.20
N SER A 37 11.11 -8.20 -3.30
CA SER A 37 10.22 -8.33 -2.15
C SER A 37 9.05 -9.24 -2.51
N LEU A 38 8.93 -10.37 -1.81
CA LEU A 38 7.71 -11.18 -1.86
C LEU A 38 6.63 -10.52 -1.03
N PHE A 39 5.40 -10.47 -1.56
CA PHE A 39 4.23 -9.89 -0.90
C PHE A 39 4.54 -8.50 -0.29
N PRO A 40 4.87 -7.51 -1.14
CA PRO A 40 5.40 -6.23 -0.69
C PRO A 40 4.32 -5.41 0.04
N LYS A 41 4.28 -5.57 1.36
CA LYS A 41 3.42 -4.83 2.30
C LYS A 41 4.31 -4.09 3.29
N TYR A 42 4.17 -2.78 3.36
CA TYR A 42 5.01 -1.94 4.20
C TYR A 42 4.20 -1.14 5.20
N ARG A 43 4.79 -0.88 6.36
CA ARG A 43 4.32 0.05 7.38
C ARG A 43 5.38 1.10 7.61
N ASN A 44 4.95 2.35 7.79
CA ASN A 44 5.81 3.43 8.21
C ASN A 44 5.06 4.35 9.18
N LYS A 45 5.76 5.31 9.78
CA LYS A 45 5.21 6.32 10.68
C LYS A 45 5.85 7.66 10.36
N VAL A 46 5.03 8.68 10.21
CA VAL A 46 5.46 10.09 10.06
C VAL A 46 4.95 10.90 11.24
N PRO A 47 5.45 12.13 11.49
CA PRO A 47 4.79 13.04 12.43
C PRO A 47 3.32 13.25 12.08
N VAL A 48 2.46 13.45 13.08
CA VAL A 48 1.06 13.82 12.83
C VAL A 48 1.04 15.20 12.17
N PRO A 49 0.42 15.36 10.99
CA PRO A 49 0.26 16.67 10.37
C PRO A 49 -0.57 17.61 11.24
N GLU A 50 -0.33 18.92 11.13
CA GLU A 50 -1.05 19.92 11.93
C GLU A 50 -2.56 19.98 11.63
N SER A 51 -3.01 19.44 10.48
CA SER A 51 -4.41 19.37 10.07
C SER A 51 -4.72 18.08 9.32
N ASP A 52 -5.91 17.52 9.53
CA ASP A 52 -6.43 16.35 8.81
C ASP A 52 -6.57 16.62 7.29
N ASP A 53 -6.84 17.88 6.90
CA ASP A 53 -6.93 18.30 5.49
C ASP A 53 -5.61 18.13 4.74
N HIS A 54 -4.49 18.11 5.47
CA HIS A 54 -3.17 17.96 4.91
C HIS A 54 -2.99 16.59 4.23
N ILE A 55 -3.39 15.52 4.92
CA ILE A 55 -3.31 14.15 4.40
C ILE A 55 -4.15 14.06 3.12
N GLU A 56 -5.37 14.60 3.15
CA GLU A 56 -6.29 14.54 2.02
C GLU A 56 -5.72 15.29 0.80
N LYS A 57 -5.09 16.44 1.00
CA LYS A 57 -4.43 17.21 -0.06
C LYS A 57 -3.24 16.46 -0.67
N VAL A 58 -2.34 15.92 0.16
CA VAL A 58 -1.19 15.12 -0.32
C VAL A 58 -1.68 13.90 -1.10
N MET A 59 -2.63 13.15 -0.55
CA MET A 59 -3.17 11.95 -1.20
C MET A 59 -3.86 12.28 -2.52
N SER A 60 -4.65 13.35 -2.58
CA SER A 60 -5.31 13.81 -3.80
C SER A 60 -4.28 14.24 -4.86
N SER A 61 -3.21 14.94 -4.48
CA SER A 61 -2.12 15.31 -5.39
C SER A 61 -1.39 14.11 -6.00
N LEU A 62 -1.46 12.95 -5.34
CA LEU A 62 -0.89 11.68 -5.81
C LEU A 62 -1.90 10.81 -6.57
N GLY A 63 -3.10 11.34 -6.85
CA GLY A 63 -4.19 10.68 -7.55
C GLY A 63 -4.90 9.60 -6.74
N PHE A 64 -4.81 9.65 -5.40
CA PHE A 64 -5.59 8.76 -4.54
C PHE A 64 -6.97 9.33 -4.24
N GLU A 65 -7.94 8.43 -4.19
CA GLU A 65 -9.28 8.73 -3.72
C GLU A 65 -9.49 8.13 -2.34
N LYS A 66 -10.12 8.91 -1.44
CA LYS A 66 -10.56 8.43 -0.13
C LYS A 66 -11.70 7.42 -0.34
N LYS A 67 -11.56 6.22 0.22
CA LYS A 67 -12.54 5.14 0.11
C LYS A 67 -13.35 4.93 1.37
N LYS A 68 -12.72 5.08 2.53
CA LYS A 68 -13.37 4.92 3.83
C LYS A 68 -12.74 5.85 4.86
N ASP A 69 -13.57 6.33 5.76
CA ASP A 69 -13.16 7.05 6.95
C ASP A 69 -14.04 6.59 8.11
N ARG A 70 -13.50 5.79 9.02
CA ARG A 70 -14.27 5.27 10.16
C ARG A 70 -13.38 5.07 11.37
N GLY A 71 -13.75 5.70 12.49
CA GLY A 71 -13.31 5.32 13.83
C GLY A 71 -11.79 5.22 14.00
N GLY A 72 -11.04 6.20 13.50
CA GLY A 72 -9.58 6.24 13.62
C GLY A 72 -8.81 5.59 12.49
N LEU A 73 -9.45 5.33 11.35
CA LEU A 73 -8.80 4.81 10.15
C LEU A 73 -9.31 5.49 8.88
N SER A 74 -8.38 5.96 8.07
CA SER A 74 -8.67 6.57 6.76
C SER A 74 -7.99 5.76 5.66
N GLU A 75 -8.81 5.23 4.75
CA GLU A 75 -8.39 4.36 3.65
C GLU A 75 -8.43 5.12 2.32
N TYR A 76 -7.32 5.05 1.59
CA TYR A 76 -7.16 5.65 0.27
C TYR A 76 -6.75 4.59 -0.74
N SER A 77 -7.24 4.71 -1.97
CA SER A 77 -6.80 3.84 -3.06
C SER A 77 -6.61 4.60 -4.35
N ARG A 78 -5.64 4.18 -5.16
CA ARG A 78 -5.50 4.64 -6.54
C ARG A 78 -5.40 3.47 -7.51
N GLY A 79 -5.88 3.70 -8.72
CA GLY A 79 -5.67 2.81 -9.86
C GLY A 79 -4.29 2.99 -10.49
N PHE A 80 -4.15 2.50 -11.72
CA PHE A 80 -2.98 2.72 -12.54
C PHE A 80 -2.98 4.18 -13.02
N ILE A 81 -1.92 4.93 -12.72
CA ILE A 81 -1.71 6.27 -13.26
C ILE A 81 -0.54 6.17 -14.24
N ALA A 82 -0.76 6.53 -15.50
CA ALA A 82 0.32 6.60 -16.47
C ALA A 82 1.09 7.92 -16.28
N GLY A 83 2.42 7.87 -16.26
CA GLY A 83 3.24 9.07 -16.48
C GLY A 83 3.82 9.78 -15.25
N ASP A 84 3.37 9.53 -14.01
CA ASP A 84 3.96 10.22 -12.85
C ASP A 84 4.22 9.29 -11.65
N ILE A 85 5.47 9.36 -11.17
CA ILE A 85 6.02 8.74 -9.96
C ILE A 85 5.75 7.21 -9.85
N SER A 86 6.63 6.44 -10.50
CA SER A 86 6.95 5.05 -10.11
C SER A 86 5.91 3.95 -10.40
N ILE A 87 5.19 4.02 -11.53
CA ILE A 87 4.07 3.11 -11.77
C ILE A 87 4.45 1.93 -12.68
N LYS A 88 4.91 0.86 -12.01
CA LYS A 88 4.52 -0.53 -12.32
C LYS A 88 3.40 -1.04 -11.39
N LEU A 89 2.82 -0.17 -10.56
CA LEU A 89 1.83 -0.55 -9.55
C LEU A 89 0.41 -0.34 -10.06
N ALA A 90 -0.26 -1.44 -10.43
CA ALA A 90 -1.58 -1.39 -11.06
C ALA A 90 -2.70 -0.87 -10.14
N LYS A 91 -2.64 -1.16 -8.82
CA LYS A 91 -3.56 -0.63 -7.81
C LYS A 91 -2.90 -0.62 -6.43
N VAL A 92 -2.86 0.53 -5.78
CA VAL A 92 -2.23 0.72 -4.46
C VAL A 92 -3.28 1.17 -3.46
N LYS A 93 -3.16 0.64 -2.24
CA LYS A 93 -3.97 0.98 -1.09
C LYS A 93 -3.06 1.55 -0.01
N VAL A 94 -3.49 2.66 0.58
CA VAL A 94 -2.85 3.29 1.73
C VAL A 94 -3.87 3.38 2.86
N ILE A 95 -3.45 3.01 4.07
CA ILE A 95 -4.29 3.08 5.26
C ILE A 95 -3.56 3.90 6.29
N PHE A 96 -4.17 4.98 6.75
CA PHE A 96 -3.72 5.75 7.89
C PHE A 96 -4.45 5.27 9.14
N TYR A 97 -3.72 5.16 10.24
CA TYR A 97 -4.23 4.78 11.54
C TYR A 97 -4.03 5.97 12.47
N GLN A 98 -5.10 6.51 13.04
CA GLN A 98 -4.99 7.53 14.08
C GLN A 98 -4.20 6.97 15.27
N SER A 99 -3.28 7.77 15.79
CA SER A 99 -2.50 7.42 16.96
C SER A 99 -2.29 8.67 17.81
N SER A 100 -2.39 8.48 19.13
CA SER A 100 -2.26 9.52 20.13
C SER A 100 -0.80 9.89 20.44
N GLU A 101 0.18 9.20 19.87
CA GLU A 101 1.61 9.35 20.22
C GLU A 101 2.35 10.38 19.34
N GLY A 102 1.63 11.34 18.73
CA GLY A 102 2.23 12.36 17.87
C GLY A 102 2.85 11.83 16.57
N LYS A 103 2.66 10.53 16.29
CA LYS A 103 3.03 9.88 15.02
C LYS A 103 1.79 9.37 14.31
N LEU A 104 1.77 9.48 13.00
CA LEU A 104 0.73 8.97 12.12
C LEU A 104 1.24 7.69 11.42
N PRO A 105 0.91 6.51 11.94
CA PRO A 105 1.18 5.26 11.25
C PRO A 105 0.38 5.14 9.95
N TYR A 106 1.04 4.67 8.90
CA TYR A 106 0.36 4.24 7.69
C TYR A 106 0.92 2.95 7.12
N THR A 107 0.10 2.27 6.32
CA THR A 107 0.52 1.10 5.54
C THR A 107 0.36 1.35 4.06
N VAL A 108 1.18 0.64 3.28
CA VAL A 108 1.15 0.61 1.82
C VAL A 108 1.08 -0.85 1.39
N GLU A 109 0.08 -1.18 0.59
CA GLU A 109 -0.11 -2.53 0.04
C GLU A 109 -0.76 -2.47 -1.35
N ALA A 110 -0.60 -3.52 -2.15
CA ALA A 110 -1.39 -3.70 -3.36
C ALA A 110 -2.87 -3.95 -3.02
N ALA A 111 -3.79 -3.34 -3.78
CA ALA A 111 -5.22 -3.40 -3.50
C ALA A 111 -5.90 -4.74 -3.90
N TRP A 112 -5.25 -5.54 -4.73
CA TRP A 112 -5.76 -6.86 -5.16
C TRP A 112 -4.86 -7.97 -4.60
N ILE A 113 -3.69 -8.20 -5.20
CA ILE A 113 -2.57 -9.00 -4.67
C ILE A 113 -1.34 -8.56 -5.46
N ALA A 114 -0.17 -8.46 -4.81
CA ALA A 114 1.12 -8.46 -5.48
C ALA A 114 1.96 -9.59 -4.90
N ALA A 115 2.32 -10.59 -5.71
CA ALA A 115 3.14 -11.70 -5.26
C ALA A 115 4.59 -11.27 -5.02
N PHE A 116 5.10 -10.37 -5.87
CA PHE A 116 6.43 -9.80 -5.72
C PHE A 116 6.59 -8.45 -6.42
N ASP A 117 7.61 -7.68 -6.03
CA ASP A 117 8.09 -6.51 -6.75
C ASP A 117 9.62 -6.34 -6.64
N THR A 118 10.15 -5.34 -7.34
CA THR A 118 11.57 -4.91 -7.27
C THR A 118 11.77 -3.73 -6.30
N GLY A 119 11.02 -3.71 -5.19
CA GLY A 119 11.04 -2.63 -4.20
C GLY A 119 10.26 -1.39 -4.62
N ASP A 120 9.25 -1.53 -5.48
CA ASP A 120 8.45 -0.40 -5.97
C ASP A 120 7.46 0.08 -4.90
N HIS A 121 6.84 -0.82 -4.13
CA HIS A 121 6.03 -0.44 -2.97
C HIS A 121 6.89 0.16 -1.86
N TRP A 122 8.11 -0.34 -1.67
CA TRP A 122 9.06 0.25 -0.73
C TRP A 122 9.38 1.69 -1.13
N LYS A 123 9.69 1.92 -2.41
CA LYS A 123 10.01 3.25 -2.94
C LYS A 123 8.82 4.19 -2.76
N PHE A 124 7.63 3.75 -3.14
CA PHE A 124 6.42 4.55 -2.96
C PHE A 124 6.13 4.86 -1.49
N ALA A 125 6.26 3.88 -0.59
CA ALA A 125 6.09 4.11 0.84
C ALA A 125 7.10 5.13 1.37
N LYS A 126 8.37 5.07 0.91
CA LYS A 126 9.38 6.04 1.31
C LYS A 126 9.07 7.45 0.81
N GLU A 127 8.76 7.59 -0.48
CA GLU A 127 8.42 8.89 -1.08
C GLU A 127 7.14 9.50 -0.49
N LEU A 128 6.14 8.68 -0.14
CA LEU A 128 4.95 9.13 0.55
C LEU A 128 5.29 9.67 1.95
N GLY A 129 6.14 8.96 2.69
CA GLY A 129 6.62 9.43 4.00
C GLY A 129 7.34 10.76 3.90
N ASP A 130 8.28 10.87 2.96
CA ASP A 130 9.05 12.09 2.74
C ASP A 130 8.15 13.27 2.34
N LYS A 131 7.09 13.04 1.55
CA LYS A 131 6.11 14.10 1.21
C LYS A 131 5.25 14.52 2.39
N LEU A 132 4.89 13.61 3.28
CA LEU A 132 4.09 13.92 4.47
C LEU A 132 4.94 14.60 5.57
N GLU A 133 6.25 14.38 5.59
CA GLU A 133 7.17 15.03 6.54
C GLU A 133 7.52 16.48 6.16
N ASN A 134 7.52 16.81 4.86
CA ASN A 134 8.03 18.08 4.33
C ASN A 134 6.95 19.05 3.83
N ALA A 135 5.67 18.77 4.08
CA ALA A 135 4.55 19.51 3.49
C ALA A 135 3.71 20.27 4.53
#